data_AF-A0A5E4DA10-F1
#
_entry.id   AF-A0A5E4DA10-F1
#
_cell.length_a   1.000
_cell.length_b   1.000
_cell.length_c   1.000
_cell.angle_alpha   90.00
_cell.angle_beta   90.00
_cell.angle_gamma   90.00
#
_symmetry.space_group_name_H-M   'P 1'
#
loop_
_entity.id
_entity.type
_entity.pdbx_description
1 polymer ?
#
loop_
_entity_poly.entity_id
_entity_poly.type
_entity_poly.pdbx_seq_one_letter_code
_entity_poly.pdbx_strand_id
1 'polypeptide(L)'
;KVVIVSYEEWNRKIQDNFEKLFLVSEDPSDSNEKHPNLVHKRGIYKDSYGASSPWCDYQLRPNFTIAIVVATELFTTEKAWRALEITEKKLLGPLGMKTLDPDDMVYCGIYDNDLDNDNTMLLE
;
A
#
# COMPACT_ATOMS: atom_id res chain seq x y z
N LYS A 1 -22.65 -20.95 5.22
CA LYS A 1 -23.58 -19.89 5.68
C LYS A 1 -23.67 -18.85 4.58
N VAL A 2 -24.88 -18.46 4.16
CA VAL A 2 -25.07 -17.36 3.20
C VAL A 2 -25.10 -16.05 3.98
N VAL A 3 -24.27 -15.08 3.59
CA VAL A 3 -24.27 -13.74 4.16
C VAL A 3 -25.02 -12.84 3.17
N ILE A 4 -26.08 -12.19 3.64
CA ILE A 4 -26.83 -11.18 2.87
C ILE A 4 -26.47 -9.81 3.46
N VAL A 5 -26.05 -8.89 2.60
CA VAL A 5 -25.64 -7.53 2.94
C VAL A 5 -26.26 -6.60 1.90
N SER A 6 -26.84 -5.48 2.35
CA SER A 6 -27.32 -4.44 1.44
C SER A 6 -26.14 -3.61 0.90
N TYR A 7 -26.32 -2.97 -0.25
CA TYR A 7 -25.29 -2.07 -0.79
C TYR A 7 -24.96 -0.90 0.16
N GLU A 8 -25.96 -0.39 0.86
CA GLU A 8 -25.76 0.66 1.88
C GLU A 8 -24.92 0.15 3.05
N GLU A 9 -25.23 -1.04 3.58
CA GLU A 9 -24.45 -1.63 4.66
C GLU A 9 -23.02 -1.93 4.20
N TRP A 10 -22.85 -2.40 2.96
CA TRP A 10 -21.54 -2.67 2.40
C TRP A 10 -20.70 -1.39 2.27
N ASN A 11 -21.27 -0.33 1.70
CA ASN A 11 -20.63 0.97 1.57
C ASN A 11 -20.21 1.52 2.94
N ARG A 12 -21.12 1.50 3.93
CA ARG A 12 -20.82 1.93 5.30
C ARG A 12 -19.66 1.13 5.90
N LYS A 13 -19.62 -0.20 5.70
CA LYS A 13 -18.50 -1.02 6.19
C LYS A 13 -17.17 -0.64 5.55
N ILE A 14 -17.16 -0.31 4.26
CA ILE A 14 -15.93 0.16 3.59
C ILE A 14 -15.50 1.51 4.19
N GLN A 15 -16.42 2.48 4.25
CA GLN A 15 -16.17 3.81 4.84
C GLN A 15 -15.61 3.73 6.26
N ASP A 16 -16.23 2.91 7.11
CA ASP A 16 -15.88 2.81 8.52
C ASP A 16 -14.51 2.17 8.77
N ASN A 17 -13.98 1.40 7.81
CA ASN A 17 -12.83 0.52 8.03
C ASN A 17 -11.67 0.74 7.07
N PHE A 18 -11.89 1.22 5.85
CA PHE A 18 -10.84 1.28 4.81
C PHE A 18 -9.58 1.97 5.32
N GLU A 19 -9.67 3.23 5.73
CA GLU A 19 -8.49 3.97 6.19
C GLU A 19 -7.85 3.34 7.43
N LYS A 20 -8.65 2.81 8.37
CA LYS A 20 -8.13 2.17 9.59
C LYS A 20 -7.30 0.93 9.30
N LEU A 21 -7.66 0.20 8.24
CA LEU A 21 -7.00 -1.06 7.88
C LEU A 21 -5.80 -0.84 6.96
N PHE A 22 -5.88 0.16 6.07
CA PHE A 22 -4.86 0.43 5.07
C PHE A 22 -3.83 1.48 5.49
N LEU A 23 -4.15 2.43 6.38
CA LEU A 23 -3.16 3.42 6.83
C LEU A 23 -2.10 2.77 7.72
N VAL A 24 -0.83 3.04 7.42
CA VAL A 24 0.27 2.79 8.34
C VAL A 24 0.51 4.04 9.18
N SER A 25 0.23 3.95 10.47
CA SER A 25 0.31 5.08 11.40
C SER A 25 1.70 5.68 11.50
N GLU A 26 1.78 7.00 11.61
CA GLU A 26 3.03 7.73 11.91
C GLU A 26 3.52 7.45 13.33
N ASP A 27 2.63 7.12 14.24
CA ASP A 27 2.96 6.76 15.62
C ASP A 27 3.49 5.32 15.70
N PRO A 28 4.76 5.11 16.09
CA PRO A 28 5.30 3.76 16.28
C PRO A 28 4.63 2.97 17.40
N SER A 29 3.93 3.66 18.30
CA SER A 29 3.21 3.08 19.43
C SER A 29 1.72 2.81 19.17
N ASP A 30 1.25 2.99 17.93
CA ASP A 30 -0.15 2.72 17.58
C ASP A 30 -0.50 1.25 17.81
N SER A 31 -1.36 1.03 18.82
CA SER A 31 -1.84 -0.29 19.20
C SER A 31 -2.65 -1.02 18.13
N ASN A 32 -3.14 -0.31 17.10
CA ASN A 32 -3.89 -0.92 15.99
C ASN A 32 -2.98 -1.54 14.93
N GLU A 33 -1.67 -1.24 14.94
CA GLU A 33 -0.73 -1.82 14.00
C GLU A 33 -0.40 -3.26 14.38
N LYS A 34 -0.88 -4.22 13.57
CA LYS A 34 -0.76 -5.65 13.89
C LYS A 34 0.65 -6.20 13.71
N HIS A 35 1.41 -5.64 12.77
CA HIS A 35 2.75 -6.11 12.43
C HIS A 35 3.76 -4.94 12.41
N PRO A 36 4.00 -4.28 13.57
CA PRO A 36 4.89 -3.12 13.63
C PRO A 36 6.33 -3.46 13.22
N ASN A 37 6.74 -4.72 13.32
CA ASN A 37 8.04 -5.23 12.89
C ASN A 37 8.20 -5.33 11.36
N LEU A 38 7.11 -5.28 10.60
CA LEU A 38 7.13 -5.27 9.12
C LEU A 38 7.02 -3.86 8.55
N VAL A 39 6.80 -2.86 9.40
CA VAL A 39 6.64 -1.47 8.99
C VAL A 39 8.00 -0.87 8.64
N HIS A 40 8.27 -0.74 7.34
CA HIS A 40 9.46 -0.04 6.85
C HIS A 40 9.23 1.47 6.62
N LYS A 41 8.00 1.85 6.26
CA LYS A 41 7.59 3.26 6.10
C LYS A 41 6.27 3.53 6.80
N ARG A 42 6.15 4.75 7.33
CA ARG A 42 4.97 5.24 8.05
C ARG A 42 4.37 6.45 7.35
N GLY A 43 3.10 6.73 7.63
CA GLY A 43 2.35 7.80 6.95
C GLY A 43 2.03 7.47 5.50
N ILE A 44 1.92 6.17 5.18
CA ILE A 44 1.57 5.66 3.84
C ILE A 44 0.31 4.79 3.93
N TYR A 45 -0.29 4.47 2.78
CA TYR A 45 -1.31 3.45 2.68
C TYR A 45 -0.67 2.15 2.18
N LYS A 46 -1.01 1.04 2.85
CA LYS A 46 -0.64 -0.34 2.51
C LYS A 46 -1.04 -0.66 1.08
N ASP A 47 -0.24 -1.47 0.40
CA ASP A 47 -0.57 -1.95 -0.95
C ASP A 47 -1.70 -2.99 -0.90
N SER A 48 -1.69 -3.84 0.13
CA SER A 48 -2.67 -4.88 0.36
C SER A 48 -3.07 -5.00 1.84
N TYR A 49 -4.11 -5.78 2.11
CA TYR A 49 -4.54 -6.13 3.46
C TYR A 49 -4.82 -7.62 3.57
N GLY A 50 -3.95 -8.35 4.28
CA GLY A 50 -4.06 -9.80 4.43
C GLY A 50 -3.44 -10.59 3.27
N ALA A 51 -2.35 -10.08 2.67
CA ALA A 51 -1.58 -10.83 1.68
C ALA A 51 -1.01 -12.14 2.25
N SER A 52 -0.73 -13.10 1.35
CA SER A 52 -0.13 -14.38 1.73
C SER A 52 1.27 -14.22 2.36
N SER A 53 2.03 -13.24 1.89
CA SER A 53 3.22 -12.73 2.57
C SER A 53 2.85 -11.43 3.29
N PRO A 54 2.84 -11.40 4.64
CA PRO A 54 2.45 -10.21 5.39
C PRO A 54 3.33 -8.98 5.12
N TRP A 55 4.56 -9.17 4.63
CA TRP A 55 5.44 -8.08 4.21
C TRP A 55 4.85 -7.27 3.05
N CYS A 56 4.19 -7.94 2.10
CA CYS A 56 3.61 -7.31 0.92
C CYS A 56 2.56 -6.24 1.27
N ASP A 57 1.84 -6.41 2.38
CA ASP A 57 0.90 -5.39 2.87
C ASP A 57 1.60 -4.05 3.12
N TYR A 58 2.84 -4.06 3.63
CA TYR A 58 3.57 -2.86 4.06
C TYR A 58 4.47 -2.25 2.98
N GLN A 59 4.40 -2.75 1.75
CA GLN A 59 5.17 -2.21 0.64
C GLN A 59 4.59 -0.87 0.18
N LEU A 60 5.48 0.10 -0.05
CA LEU A 60 5.09 1.35 -0.70
C LEU A 60 5.06 1.12 -2.22
N ARG A 61 3.85 1.04 -2.77
CA ARG A 61 3.56 0.95 -4.20
C ARG A 61 2.64 2.11 -4.63
N PRO A 62 2.58 2.47 -5.92
CA PRO A 62 1.77 3.62 -6.35
C PRO A 62 0.26 3.32 -6.40
N ASN A 63 -0.17 2.08 -6.14
CA ASN A 63 -1.53 1.61 -6.39
C ASN A 63 -2.62 2.36 -5.61
N PHE A 64 -2.36 2.74 -4.35
CA PHE A 64 -3.36 3.43 -3.52
C PHE A 64 -3.77 4.80 -4.09
N THR A 65 -2.95 5.41 -4.96
CA THR A 65 -3.29 6.67 -5.62
C THR A 65 -4.53 6.55 -6.51
N ILE A 66 -4.80 5.36 -7.07
CA ILE A 66 -6.04 5.06 -7.80
C ILE A 66 -7.23 5.20 -6.85
N ALA A 67 -7.15 4.60 -5.66
CA ALA A 67 -8.21 4.66 -4.66
C ALA A 67 -8.48 6.10 -4.21
N ILE A 68 -7.43 6.92 -4.02
CA ILE A 68 -7.58 8.34 -3.71
C ILE A 68 -8.37 9.06 -4.81
N VAL A 69 -8.08 8.82 -6.09
CA VAL A 69 -8.78 9.50 -7.19
C VAL A 69 -10.24 9.09 -7.30
N VAL A 70 -10.55 7.80 -7.13
CA VAL A 70 -11.91 7.27 -7.40
C VAL A 70 -12.84 7.34 -6.19
N ALA A 71 -12.30 7.36 -4.98
CA ALA A 71 -13.08 7.28 -3.74
C ALA A 71 -12.43 8.14 -2.64
N THR A 72 -12.27 9.44 -2.92
CA THR A 72 -11.66 10.44 -2.01
C THR A 72 -12.26 10.43 -0.60
N GLU A 73 -13.54 10.09 -0.47
CA GLU A 73 -14.28 10.03 0.79
C GLU A 73 -13.79 8.95 1.75
N LEU A 74 -13.02 7.97 1.28
CA LEU A 74 -12.40 6.93 2.11
C LEU A 74 -11.16 7.43 2.86
N PHE A 75 -10.70 8.67 2.60
CA PHE A 75 -9.42 9.18 3.06
C PHE A 75 -9.59 10.44 3.91
N THR A 76 -8.85 10.52 5.01
CA THR A 76 -8.63 11.78 5.71
C THR A 76 -7.65 12.62 4.89
N THR A 77 -8.05 13.84 4.56
CA THR A 77 -7.30 14.77 3.68
C THR A 77 -5.82 14.89 4.06
N GLU A 78 -5.52 15.13 5.34
CA GLU A 78 -4.15 15.36 5.82
C GLU A 78 -3.27 14.13 5.64
N LYS A 79 -3.83 12.94 5.90
CA LYS A 79 -3.12 11.65 5.75
C LYS A 79 -2.89 11.30 4.29
N ALA A 80 -3.88 11.56 3.43
CA ALA A 80 -3.76 11.40 1.99
C ALA A 80 -2.64 12.27 1.42
N TRP A 81 -2.61 13.56 1.79
CA TRP A 81 -1.54 14.47 1.38
C TRP A 81 -0.16 13.97 1.83
N ARG A 82 -0.06 13.52 3.08
CA ARG A 82 1.20 13.00 3.61
C ARG A 82 1.71 11.79 2.83
N ALA A 83 0.81 10.83 2.54
CA ALA A 83 1.15 9.65 1.76
C ALA A 83 1.54 10.00 0.32
N LEU A 84 0.86 10.98 -0.29
CA LEU A 84 1.18 11.47 -1.63
C LEU A 84 2.56 12.15 -1.68
N GLU A 85 2.93 12.96 -0.69
CA GLU A 85 4.27 13.56 -0.61
C GLU A 85 5.39 12.52 -0.54
N ILE A 86 5.17 11.45 0.22
CA ILE A 86 6.14 10.33 0.32
C ILE A 86 6.23 9.61 -1.03
N THR A 87 5.07 9.36 -1.65
CA THR A 87 4.95 8.67 -2.94
C THR A 87 5.61 9.48 -4.05
N GLU A 88 5.41 10.79 -4.10
CA GLU A 88 6.10 11.69 -5.04
C GLU A 88 7.62 11.59 -4.88
N LYS A 89 8.12 11.70 -3.66
CA LYS A 89 9.58 11.65 -3.39
C LYS A 89 10.22 10.31 -3.73
N LYS A 90 9.52 9.20 -3.50
CA LYS A 90 10.08 7.85 -3.62
C LYS A 90 9.80 7.21 -4.99
N LEU A 91 8.55 7.29 -5.44
CA LEU A 91 8.08 6.53 -6.59
C LEU A 91 8.03 7.35 -7.88
N LEU A 92 7.85 8.67 -7.85
CA LEU A 92 7.80 9.46 -9.08
C LEU A 92 9.16 9.43 -9.80
N GLY A 93 9.16 8.95 -11.04
CA GLY A 93 10.26 9.03 -11.98
C GLY A 93 10.00 10.08 -13.07
N PRO A 94 10.95 10.27 -14.00
CA PRO A 94 10.83 11.32 -15.02
C PRO A 94 9.67 11.10 -16.02
N LEU A 95 9.26 9.85 -16.25
CA LEU A 95 8.21 9.48 -17.21
C LEU A 95 7.13 8.56 -16.64
N GLY A 96 7.31 8.06 -15.42
CA GLY A 96 6.43 7.06 -14.83
C GLY A 96 6.71 6.86 -13.36
N MET A 97 5.91 6.02 -12.73
CA MET A 97 6.05 5.67 -11.32
C MET A 97 6.86 4.39 -11.18
N LYS A 98 7.76 4.33 -10.19
CA LYS A 98 8.36 3.06 -9.75
C LYS A 98 7.26 2.19 -9.17
N THR A 99 7.27 0.91 -9.50
CA THR A 99 6.26 -0.07 -9.08
C THR A 99 6.41 -0.47 -7.61
N LEU A 100 7.62 -0.35 -7.07
CA LEU A 100 7.98 -0.61 -5.69
C LEU A 100 8.97 0.46 -5.21
N ASP A 101 8.96 0.74 -3.91
CA ASP A 101 9.90 1.64 -3.26
C ASP A 101 11.37 1.17 -3.40
N PRO A 102 12.30 2.04 -3.84
CA PRO A 102 13.71 1.69 -3.96
C PRO A 102 14.42 1.27 -2.68
N ASP A 103 13.88 1.61 -1.51
CA ASP A 103 14.45 1.18 -0.24
C ASP A 103 13.97 -0.24 0.16
N ASP A 104 13.06 -0.87 -0.59
CA ASP A 104 12.62 -2.25 -0.34
C ASP A 104 13.70 -3.27 -0.73
N MET A 105 13.89 -4.31 0.09
CA MET A 105 14.92 -5.34 -0.11
C MET A 105 14.76 -6.13 -1.42
N VAL A 106 13.54 -6.21 -1.96
CA VAL A 106 13.27 -6.92 -3.22
C VAL A 106 13.12 -5.99 -4.42
N TYR A 107 13.46 -4.70 -4.26
CA TYR A 107 13.39 -3.76 -5.38
C TYR A 107 14.38 -4.11 -6.50
N CYS A 108 13.85 -4.42 -7.68
CA CYS A 108 14.59 -4.42 -8.93
C CYS A 108 13.93 -3.49 -9.96
N GLY A 109 14.57 -2.36 -10.24
CA GLY A 109 14.08 -1.38 -11.22
C GLY A 109 14.38 -1.73 -12.69
N ILE A 110 14.99 -2.90 -12.95
CA ILE A 110 15.39 -3.34 -14.29
C ILE A 110 14.55 -4.57 -14.66
N TYR A 111 13.73 -4.42 -15.69
CA TYR A 111 13.05 -5.54 -16.31
C TYR A 111 13.88 -6.04 -17.50
N ASP A 112 14.28 -7.30 -17.45
CA ASP A 112 14.98 -8.01 -18.52
C ASP A 112 14.29 -9.36 -18.73
N ASN A 113 13.62 -9.52 -19.87
CA ASN A 113 12.85 -10.72 -20.20
C ASN A 113 13.72 -11.88 -20.70
N ASP A 114 14.96 -11.61 -21.10
CA ASP A 114 15.91 -12.61 -21.62
C ASP A 114 16.92 -13.05 -20.55
N LEU A 115 16.70 -12.67 -19.29
CA LEU A 115 17.59 -12.94 -18.17
C LEU A 115 17.57 -14.43 -17.79
N ASP A 116 18.62 -15.15 -18.20
CA ASP A 116 18.84 -16.56 -17.84
C ASP A 116 19.81 -16.66 -16.66
N ASN A 117 19.29 -16.50 -15.44
CA ASN A 117 20.06 -16.69 -14.22
C ASN A 117 19.25 -17.34 -13.09
N ASP A 118 19.95 -17.91 -12.10
CA ASP A 118 19.33 -18.55 -10.93
C ASP A 118 18.78 -17.54 -9.90
N ASN A 119 18.71 -16.24 -10.22
CA ASN A 119 18.29 -15.21 -9.28
C ASN A 119 16.76 -15.13 -9.18
N THR A 120 16.21 -15.77 -8.16
CA THR A 120 14.75 -15.82 -7.91
C THR A 120 14.13 -14.51 -7.43
N MET A 121 14.92 -13.45 -7.22
CA MET A 121 14.45 -12.13 -6.76
C MET A 121 13.59 -11.38 -7.80
N LEU A 122 13.38 -11.93 -9.00
CA LEU A 122 12.69 -11.29 -10.12
C LEU A 122 11.33 -11.92 -10.47
N LEU A 123 10.82 -12.85 -9.66
CA LEU A 123 9.66 -13.69 -9.98
C LEU A 123 8.35 -13.36 -9.22
N GLU A 124 8.21 -12.19 -8.61
CA GLU A 124 6.94 -11.76 -7.97
C GLU A 124 6.32 -10.50 -8.57
#